data_AF-A0A345YJK5-F1
#
_entry.id   AF-A0A345YJK5-F1
#
_cell.length_a   1.000
_cell.length_b   1.000
_cell.length_c   1.000
_cell.angle_alpha   90.00
_cell.angle_beta   90.00
_cell.angle_gamma   90.00
#
_symmetry.space_group_name_H-M   'P 1'
#
loop_
_entity.id
_entity.type
_entity.pdbx_description
1 polymer ?
#
loop_
_entity_poly.entity_id
_entity_poly.type
_entity_poly.pdbx_seq_one_letter_code
_entity_poly.pdbx_strand_id
1 'polypeptide(L)'
;MMTDASAGSVSFASDDDEGIEDVDAGAESAELVDEVPSDDVKPKRKFGSKAKDKKPKKAKKPKVKEVSAEEMPLPTQVNIDFLRGITKVSEAELLGRAFIEKNFDAPNASFVYVQKWRDGCVIEMQEGGGYAYLPELLAKLDENPDAVVALPMSGRMLQVKIDSETGTLEAVLLATSQEPPANAFIALPTAKMSAFDRRGSKVFAAGVGLLGASTIALAFSVAGLFIDTEAWALPYVQQTAVEDLPSAQADSLVQALSGADCIAKMEYAQGSWKIVRGWDNGVGMCSSSSQPAPSGEAAVGGVDPLEGGPPLPGSMPLPGAIPVPGPGVAPMPAPPTPGGM
;
A
#
# COMPACT_ATOMS: atom_id res chain seq x y z
N MET A 1 -54.84 28.87 36.19
CA MET A 1 -54.23 27.64 36.71
C MET A 1 -52.79 27.62 36.22
N MET A 2 -51.88 27.99 37.10
CA MET A 2 -50.43 27.98 36.90
C MET A 2 -49.89 26.60 37.28
N THR A 3 -49.01 26.04 36.45
CA THR A 3 -48.11 24.96 36.84
C THR A 3 -46.76 25.22 36.21
N ASP A 4 -45.77 25.42 37.09
CA ASP A 4 -44.38 25.73 36.84
C ASP A 4 -43.64 24.63 36.07
N ALA A 5 -42.73 25.06 35.20
CA ALA A 5 -41.71 24.23 34.58
C ALA A 5 -40.41 24.33 35.40
N SER A 6 -40.01 23.21 36.00
CA SER A 6 -38.75 23.05 36.74
C SER A 6 -37.68 22.49 35.79
N ALA A 7 -36.58 23.24 35.63
CA ALA A 7 -35.41 22.85 34.86
C ALA A 7 -34.44 22.06 35.75
N GLY A 8 -34.19 20.80 35.40
CA GLY A 8 -33.17 19.95 36.03
C GLY A 8 -31.85 20.05 35.28
N SER A 9 -30.82 20.58 35.95
CA SER A 9 -29.42 20.58 35.52
C SER A 9 -28.78 19.21 35.80
N VAL A 10 -28.10 18.63 34.82
CA VAL A 10 -27.26 17.43 35.00
C VAL A 10 -25.81 17.84 34.84
N SER A 11 -25.04 17.70 35.92
CA SER A 11 -23.59 17.84 35.97
C SER A 11 -22.92 16.55 35.48
N PHE A 12 -22.05 16.67 34.49
CA PHE A 12 -21.19 15.59 34.00
C PHE A 12 -19.86 15.65 34.77
N ALA A 13 -19.59 14.63 35.58
CA ALA A 13 -18.29 14.42 36.19
C ALA A 13 -17.42 13.61 35.21
N SER A 14 -16.24 14.13 34.93
CA SER A 14 -15.16 13.48 34.19
C SER A 14 -14.32 12.68 35.18
N ASP A 15 -14.30 11.35 35.02
CA ASP A 15 -13.33 10.47 35.67
C ASP A 15 -12.26 10.10 34.64
N ASP A 16 -11.06 10.60 34.88
CA ASP A 16 -9.80 10.21 34.27
C ASP A 16 -9.37 8.84 34.83
N ASP A 17 -9.18 7.84 33.96
CA ASP A 17 -8.57 6.56 34.33
C ASP A 17 -7.33 6.35 33.44
N GLU A 18 -6.17 6.75 33.96
CA GLU A 18 -4.87 6.33 33.47
C GLU A 18 -4.42 5.09 34.25
N GLY A 19 -3.99 4.03 33.54
CA GLY A 19 -3.29 2.94 34.20
C GLY A 19 -3.21 1.64 33.40
N ILE A 20 -2.31 1.57 32.41
CA ILE A 20 -1.75 0.28 31.98
C ILE A 20 -0.25 0.45 31.73
N GLU A 21 0.54 0.17 32.77
CA GLU A 21 1.96 -0.14 32.66
C GLU A 21 2.16 -1.66 32.54
N ASP A 22 3.12 -2.01 31.69
CA ASP A 22 4.06 -3.12 31.76
C ASP A 22 3.53 -4.56 31.91
N VAL A 23 3.65 -5.32 30.81
CA VAL A 23 3.73 -6.77 30.87
C VAL A 23 5.03 -7.24 30.23
N ASP A 24 5.86 -7.82 31.10
CA ASP A 24 7.10 -8.53 30.89
C ASP A 24 7.17 -9.40 29.62
N ALA A 25 8.26 -9.22 28.87
CA ALA A 25 8.74 -10.18 27.89
C ALA A 25 9.73 -11.12 28.59
N GLY A 26 9.32 -12.37 28.81
CA GLY A 26 10.16 -13.42 29.37
C GLY A 26 9.89 -14.77 28.72
N ALA A 27 11.00 -15.47 28.45
CA ALA A 27 11.13 -16.85 27.96
C ALA A 27 10.85 -17.04 26.45
N GLU A 28 11.57 -17.87 25.70
CA GLU A 28 12.37 -19.02 26.10
C GLU A 28 13.33 -19.40 24.97
N SER A 29 14.50 -19.89 25.36
CA SER A 29 15.52 -20.50 24.53
C SER A 29 14.98 -21.75 23.80
N ALA A 30 15.36 -21.92 22.53
CA ALA A 30 15.40 -23.23 21.91
C ALA A 30 16.64 -23.35 21.02
N GLU A 31 17.48 -24.28 21.47
CA GLU A 31 18.72 -24.79 20.93
C GLU A 31 18.53 -25.52 19.59
N LEU A 32 19.66 -25.81 18.93
CA LEU A 32 19.92 -26.95 18.04
C LEU A 32 19.57 -26.80 16.54
N VAL A 33 20.60 -26.72 15.67
CA VAL A 33 21.17 -27.88 14.92
C VAL A 33 22.17 -27.41 13.84
N ASP A 34 23.37 -27.98 13.97
CA ASP A 34 24.41 -28.40 13.01
C ASP A 34 25.09 -27.50 11.97
N GLU A 35 26.42 -27.62 12.07
CA GLU A 35 27.47 -27.21 11.16
C GLU A 35 27.40 -27.90 9.80
N VAL A 36 27.75 -27.11 8.79
CA VAL A 36 28.13 -27.50 7.43
C VAL A 36 29.59 -28.00 7.45
N PRO A 37 29.95 -29.01 6.64
CA PRO A 37 30.97 -28.70 5.64
C PRO A 37 30.75 -29.33 4.25
N SER A 38 30.93 -28.44 3.27
CA SER A 38 31.66 -28.57 1.99
C SER A 38 31.31 -29.68 0.99
N ASP A 39 30.77 -29.21 -0.13
CA ASP A 39 31.26 -29.38 -1.49
C ASP A 39 32.04 -30.66 -1.84
N ASP A 40 31.40 -31.50 -2.66
CA ASP A 40 32.12 -32.18 -3.73
C ASP A 40 31.27 -32.33 -5.00
N VAL A 41 31.98 -32.19 -6.10
CA VAL A 41 31.48 -31.73 -7.41
C VAL A 41 31.32 -32.92 -8.39
N LYS A 42 30.30 -32.79 -9.26
CA LYS A 42 30.13 -33.37 -10.63
C LYS A 42 29.31 -34.67 -10.84
N PRO A 43 28.71 -34.85 -12.05
CA PRO A 43 27.30 -35.15 -12.19
C PRO A 43 27.04 -36.48 -12.94
N LYS A 44 25.83 -37.02 -12.83
CA LYS A 44 25.31 -37.96 -13.85
C LYS A 44 23.78 -37.92 -13.93
N ARG A 45 23.31 -37.34 -15.04
CA ARG A 45 21.96 -37.47 -15.58
C ARG A 45 21.52 -38.94 -15.60
N LYS A 46 20.40 -39.25 -14.95
CA LYS A 46 19.49 -40.31 -15.40
C LYS A 46 18.05 -39.85 -15.25
N PHE A 47 17.42 -39.62 -16.40
CA PHE A 47 15.98 -39.59 -16.57
C PHE A 47 15.41 -40.94 -16.10
N GLY A 48 14.47 -40.88 -15.16
CA GLY A 48 13.79 -42.05 -14.62
C GLY A 48 12.57 -41.61 -13.83
N SER A 49 11.51 -41.22 -14.54
CA SER A 49 10.20 -40.93 -13.96
C SER A 49 9.60 -42.22 -13.37
N LYS A 50 9.87 -42.48 -12.10
CA LYS A 50 9.05 -43.41 -11.31
C LYS A 50 7.86 -42.64 -10.76
N ALA A 51 6.71 -42.84 -11.38
CA ALA A 51 5.42 -42.48 -10.82
C ALA A 51 5.30 -43.17 -9.45
N LYS A 52 5.41 -42.37 -8.38
CA LYS A 52 5.03 -42.80 -7.04
C LYS A 52 3.51 -42.78 -6.97
N ASP A 53 2.89 -43.95 -6.93
CA ASP A 53 1.51 -44.13 -6.50
C ASP A 53 1.33 -43.50 -5.12
N LYS A 54 0.80 -42.27 -5.09
CA LYS A 54 0.34 -41.63 -3.87
C LYS A 54 -0.94 -42.34 -3.45
N LYS A 55 -0.83 -43.24 -2.48
CA LYS A 55 -1.97 -43.77 -1.71
C LYS A 55 -2.94 -42.62 -1.37
N PRO A 56 -4.24 -42.75 -1.65
CA PRO A 56 -5.21 -41.72 -1.29
C PRO A 56 -5.19 -41.57 0.24
N LYS A 57 -4.80 -40.38 0.72
CA LYS A 57 -4.95 -40.01 2.12
C LYS A 57 -6.45 -40.04 2.41
N LYS A 58 -6.89 -41.02 3.20
CA LYS A 58 -8.25 -41.07 3.75
C LYS A 58 -8.54 -39.70 4.38
N ALA A 59 -9.50 -38.97 3.82
CA ALA A 59 -9.97 -37.72 4.37
C ALA A 59 -10.42 -38.00 5.82
N LYS A 60 -9.68 -37.45 6.79
CA LYS A 60 -10.14 -37.42 8.19
C LYS A 60 -11.44 -36.64 8.18
N LYS A 61 -12.56 -37.32 8.49
CA LYS A 61 -13.82 -36.64 8.79
C LYS A 61 -13.53 -35.59 9.86
N PRO A 62 -13.92 -34.32 9.66
CA PRO A 62 -13.75 -33.31 10.69
C PRO A 62 -14.49 -33.78 11.94
N LYS A 63 -13.75 -33.92 13.04
CA LYS A 63 -14.32 -34.17 14.36
C LYS A 63 -15.06 -32.87 14.72
N VAL A 64 -16.39 -32.86 14.55
CA VAL A 64 -17.24 -31.76 15.02
C VAL A 64 -17.05 -31.74 16.54
N LYS A 65 -16.35 -30.72 17.02
CA LYS A 65 -16.21 -30.46 18.45
C LYS A 65 -17.58 -29.92 18.87
N GLU A 66 -18.32 -30.73 19.59
CA GLU A 66 -19.61 -30.35 20.18
C GLU A 66 -19.32 -29.20 21.15
N VAL A 67 -19.55 -27.97 20.70
CA VAL A 67 -19.45 -26.78 21.55
C VAL A 67 -20.71 -26.81 22.42
N SER A 68 -20.54 -26.90 23.73
CA SER A 68 -21.66 -26.83 24.68
C SER A 68 -22.45 -25.56 24.41
N ALA A 69 -23.75 -25.69 24.12
CA ALA A 69 -24.62 -24.61 23.69
C ALA A 69 -24.81 -23.49 24.74
N GLU A 70 -24.32 -23.68 25.98
CA GLU A 70 -24.56 -22.80 27.13
C GLU A 70 -23.79 -21.47 27.14
N GLU A 71 -22.81 -21.23 26.25
CA GLU A 71 -22.05 -19.97 26.23
C GLU A 71 -22.12 -19.19 24.90
N MET A 72 -22.92 -19.62 23.93
CA MET A 72 -23.02 -18.89 22.67
C MET A 72 -23.93 -17.66 22.82
N PRO A 73 -23.44 -16.44 22.53
CA PRO A 73 -24.28 -15.25 22.61
C PRO A 73 -25.42 -15.35 21.60
N LEU A 74 -26.64 -15.08 22.06
CA LEU A 74 -27.79 -15.03 21.17
C LEU A 74 -27.65 -13.83 20.21
N PRO A 75 -27.99 -13.98 18.93
CA PRO A 75 -28.02 -12.85 18.01
C PRO A 75 -29.13 -11.88 18.41
N THR A 76 -28.89 -10.59 18.19
CA THR A 76 -29.89 -9.54 18.37
C THR A 76 -30.98 -9.64 17.31
N GLN A 77 -30.58 -9.94 16.07
CA GLN A 77 -31.49 -10.07 14.93
C GLN A 77 -31.04 -11.20 14.01
N VAL A 78 -32.00 -11.94 13.46
CA VAL A 78 -31.78 -12.98 12.46
C VAL A 78 -32.76 -12.76 11.31
N ASN A 79 -32.26 -12.80 10.07
CA ASN A 79 -33.06 -12.81 8.86
C ASN A 79 -32.66 -14.01 8.01
N ILE A 80 -33.65 -14.73 7.49
CA ILE A 80 -33.45 -15.84 6.56
C ILE A 80 -34.19 -15.53 5.27
N ASP A 81 -33.52 -15.75 4.15
CA ASP A 81 -34.12 -15.60 2.83
C ASP A 81 -33.76 -16.78 1.93
N PHE A 82 -34.65 -17.12 1.00
CA PHE A 82 -34.44 -18.18 0.02
C PHE A 82 -34.33 -17.60 -1.39
N LEU A 83 -33.11 -17.61 -1.91
CA LEU A 83 -32.76 -17.08 -3.23
C LEU A 83 -32.90 -18.17 -4.28
N ARG A 84 -34.13 -18.41 -4.72
CA ARG A 84 -34.47 -19.40 -5.75
C ARG A 84 -33.78 -19.07 -7.08
N GLY A 85 -33.17 -20.07 -7.72
CA GLY A 85 -32.44 -19.92 -8.99
C GLY A 85 -31.00 -19.40 -8.84
N ILE A 86 -30.62 -18.86 -7.68
CA ILE A 86 -29.23 -18.49 -7.40
C ILE A 86 -28.48 -19.73 -6.90
N THR A 87 -27.68 -20.34 -7.78
CA THR A 87 -26.95 -21.58 -7.48
C THR A 87 -25.51 -21.35 -7.03
N LYS A 88 -25.00 -20.12 -7.18
CA LYS A 88 -23.65 -19.74 -6.78
C LYS A 88 -23.67 -19.08 -5.40
N VAL A 89 -22.98 -19.73 -4.47
CA VAL A 89 -22.85 -19.30 -3.07
C VAL A 89 -22.30 -17.87 -2.97
N SER A 90 -21.33 -17.50 -3.80
CA SER A 90 -20.72 -16.16 -3.80
C SER A 90 -21.69 -15.04 -4.20
N GLU A 91 -22.64 -15.32 -5.10
CA GLU A 91 -23.65 -14.34 -5.53
C GLU A 91 -24.70 -14.15 -4.43
N ALA A 92 -25.16 -15.24 -3.82
CA ALA A 92 -26.05 -15.20 -2.65
C ALA A 92 -25.40 -14.46 -1.47
N GLU A 93 -24.13 -14.75 -1.17
CA GLU A 93 -23.39 -14.08 -0.11
C GLU A 93 -23.28 -12.57 -0.36
N LEU A 94 -23.05 -12.15 -1.60
CA LEU A 94 -23.00 -10.73 -1.97
C LEU A 94 -24.35 -10.03 -1.71
N LEU A 95 -25.47 -10.70 -2.04
CA LEU A 95 -26.80 -10.17 -1.78
C LEU A 95 -27.09 -10.05 -0.29
N GLY A 96 -26.73 -11.05 0.52
CA GLY A 96 -26.90 -10.95 1.97
C GLY A 96 -26.03 -9.87 2.60
N ARG A 97 -24.80 -9.68 2.11
CA ARG A 97 -23.95 -8.56 2.54
C ARG A 97 -24.59 -7.21 2.18
N ALA A 98 -25.14 -7.05 0.98
CA ALA A 98 -25.84 -5.83 0.59
C ALA A 98 -27.11 -5.60 1.43
N PHE A 99 -27.80 -6.67 1.83
CA PHE A 99 -28.96 -6.59 2.72
C PHE A 99 -28.57 -6.15 4.13
N ILE A 100 -27.54 -6.75 4.71
CA ILE A 100 -26.99 -6.37 6.03
C ILE A 100 -26.61 -4.88 6.03
N GLU A 101 -25.87 -4.42 5.01
CA GLU A 101 -25.42 -3.02 4.92
C GLU A 101 -26.57 -2.01 4.94
N LYS A 102 -27.74 -2.38 4.41
CA LYS A 102 -28.90 -1.49 4.31
C LYS A 102 -29.85 -1.57 5.50
N ASN A 103 -30.00 -2.75 6.11
CA ASN A 103 -31.10 -3.02 7.03
C ASN A 103 -30.66 -3.27 8.48
N PHE A 104 -29.38 -3.52 8.74
CA PHE A 104 -28.89 -3.84 10.08
C PHE A 104 -28.29 -2.58 10.72
N ASP A 105 -28.49 -2.44 12.03
CA ASP A 105 -28.03 -1.26 12.78
C ASP A 105 -26.51 -1.31 13.01
N ALA A 106 -25.97 -2.51 13.23
CA ALA A 106 -24.54 -2.76 13.39
C ALA A 106 -23.98 -3.74 12.33
N PRO A 107 -23.79 -3.30 11.06
CA PRO A 107 -23.24 -4.16 10.01
C PRO A 107 -21.88 -4.77 10.38
N ASN A 108 -21.02 -4.06 11.10
CA ASN A 108 -19.71 -4.54 11.54
C ASN A 108 -19.76 -5.68 12.58
N ALA A 109 -20.89 -5.83 13.29
CA ALA A 109 -21.14 -6.93 14.22
C ALA A 109 -22.02 -8.03 13.58
N SER A 110 -22.18 -8.00 12.27
CA SER A 110 -23.07 -8.91 11.54
C SER A 110 -22.32 -10.07 10.89
N PHE A 111 -23.05 -11.14 10.62
CA PHE A 111 -22.52 -12.36 10.03
C PHE A 111 -23.46 -12.89 8.95
N VAL A 112 -22.88 -13.56 7.96
CA VAL A 112 -23.62 -14.19 6.86
C VAL A 112 -23.20 -15.64 6.68
N TYR A 113 -24.19 -16.51 6.50
CA TYR A 113 -24.02 -17.91 6.20
C TYR A 113 -24.92 -18.28 5.02
N VAL A 114 -24.36 -19.04 4.09
CA VAL A 114 -25.04 -19.40 2.84
C VAL A 114 -24.94 -20.90 2.65
N GLN A 115 -26.08 -21.54 2.44
CA GLN A 115 -26.16 -22.97 2.19
C GLN A 115 -26.94 -23.22 0.91
N LYS A 116 -26.41 -24.09 0.04
CA LYS A 116 -27.17 -24.57 -1.12
C LYS A 116 -28.31 -25.45 -0.62
N TRP A 117 -29.50 -25.19 -1.11
CA TRP A 117 -30.69 -25.96 -0.75
C TRP A 117 -31.65 -25.99 -1.93
N ARG A 118 -32.06 -27.20 -2.32
CA ARG A 118 -32.94 -27.45 -3.47
C ARG A 118 -32.41 -26.78 -4.75
N ASP A 119 -33.20 -25.93 -5.40
CA ASP A 119 -32.93 -25.23 -6.66
C ASP A 119 -32.34 -23.82 -6.45
N GLY A 120 -31.81 -23.51 -5.26
CA GLY A 120 -31.22 -22.21 -4.96
C GLY A 120 -30.23 -22.21 -3.79
N CYS A 121 -30.08 -21.05 -3.18
CA CYS A 121 -29.33 -20.86 -1.94
C CYS A 121 -30.24 -20.27 -0.87
N VAL A 122 -30.13 -20.80 0.34
CA VAL A 122 -30.73 -20.16 1.52
C VAL A 122 -29.62 -19.37 2.21
N ILE A 123 -29.96 -18.16 2.62
CA ILE A 123 -29.03 -17.25 3.28
C ILE A 123 -29.57 -16.90 4.65
N GLU A 124 -28.69 -16.97 5.64
CA GLU A 124 -28.93 -16.55 7.00
C GLU A 124 -28.02 -15.35 7.29
N MET A 125 -28.62 -14.28 7.79
CA MET A 125 -27.96 -13.03 8.15
C MET A 125 -28.27 -12.75 9.62
N GLN A 126 -27.22 -12.58 10.42
CA GLN A 126 -27.35 -12.33 11.86
C GLN A 126 -26.65 -11.04 12.27
N GLU A 127 -27.27 -10.28 13.18
CA GLU A 127 -26.62 -9.21 13.91
C GLU A 127 -26.22 -9.77 15.29
N GLY A 128 -24.93 -9.95 15.55
CA GLY A 128 -24.42 -10.69 16.71
C GLY A 128 -24.36 -12.22 16.50
N GLY A 129 -24.07 -12.97 17.58
CA GLY A 129 -23.99 -14.43 17.58
C GLY A 129 -22.73 -15.01 16.93
N GLY A 130 -22.74 -15.15 15.61
CA GLY A 130 -21.61 -15.68 14.82
C GLY A 130 -21.70 -17.17 14.48
N TYR A 131 -22.81 -17.82 14.82
CA TYR A 131 -23.09 -19.23 14.49
C TYR A 131 -24.47 -19.38 13.86
N ALA A 132 -24.52 -20.08 12.72
CA ALA A 132 -25.70 -20.31 11.91
C ALA A 132 -26.62 -21.38 12.50
N TYR A 133 -27.92 -21.10 12.50
CA TYR A 133 -29.00 -22.05 12.75
C TYR A 133 -29.40 -22.81 11.49
N LEU A 134 -29.06 -22.26 10.31
CA LEU A 134 -29.54 -22.74 9.02
C LEU A 134 -29.30 -24.24 8.75
N PRO A 135 -28.14 -24.85 9.08
CA PRO A 135 -27.93 -26.27 8.80
C PRO A 135 -28.92 -27.19 9.53
N GLU A 136 -29.21 -26.89 10.79
CA GLU A 136 -30.13 -27.69 11.61
C GLU A 136 -31.58 -27.43 11.22
N LEU A 137 -31.92 -26.17 10.95
CA LEU A 137 -33.22 -25.78 10.43
C LEU A 137 -33.55 -26.51 9.13
N LEU A 138 -32.64 -26.50 8.16
CA LEU A 138 -32.86 -27.15 6.87
C LEU A 138 -32.90 -28.67 7.01
N ALA A 139 -32.07 -29.26 7.88
CA ALA A 139 -32.15 -30.68 8.18
C ALA A 139 -33.54 -31.06 8.73
N LYS A 140 -34.10 -30.23 9.61
CA LYS A 140 -35.44 -30.47 10.18
C LYS A 140 -36.56 -30.33 9.15
N LEU A 141 -36.47 -29.32 8.27
CA LEU A 141 -37.45 -29.11 7.21
C LEU A 141 -37.34 -30.16 6.09
N ASP A 142 -36.16 -30.74 5.85
CA ASP A 142 -35.98 -31.85 4.92
C ASP A 142 -36.52 -33.18 5.48
N GLU A 143 -36.42 -33.39 6.81
CA GLU A 143 -37.05 -34.53 7.49
C GLU A 143 -38.57 -34.42 7.53
N ASN A 144 -39.08 -33.22 7.85
CA ASN A 144 -40.51 -32.94 7.97
C ASN A 144 -40.82 -31.56 7.35
N PRO A 145 -41.33 -31.52 6.10
CA PRO A 145 -41.65 -30.27 5.41
C PRO A 145 -42.72 -29.41 6.09
N ASP A 146 -43.58 -30.02 6.91
CA ASP A 146 -44.65 -29.34 7.65
C ASP A 146 -44.19 -28.88 9.05
N ALA A 147 -42.91 -29.09 9.39
CA ALA A 147 -42.37 -28.66 10.68
C ALA A 147 -42.29 -27.14 10.76
N VAL A 148 -42.61 -26.63 11.95
CA VAL A 148 -42.35 -25.25 12.33
C VAL A 148 -41.04 -25.22 13.10
N VAL A 149 -40.09 -24.41 12.66
CA VAL A 149 -38.79 -24.23 13.32
C VAL A 149 -38.75 -22.84 13.94
N ALA A 150 -38.34 -22.74 15.19
CA ALA A 150 -38.18 -21.49 15.92
C ALA A 150 -36.69 -21.24 16.19
N LEU A 151 -36.21 -20.03 15.89
CA LEU A 151 -34.84 -19.61 16.15
C LEU A 151 -34.82 -18.58 17.29
N PRO A 152 -34.01 -18.82 18.33
CA PRO A 152 -33.88 -17.87 19.43
C PRO A 152 -33.07 -16.64 19.03
N MET A 153 -33.57 -15.47 19.40
CA MET A 153 -32.88 -14.18 19.32
C MET A 153 -32.97 -13.46 20.67
N SER A 154 -32.24 -12.36 20.83
CA SER A 154 -32.33 -11.52 22.02
C SER A 154 -33.73 -10.92 22.18
N GLY A 155 -34.53 -11.49 23.08
CA GLY A 155 -35.87 -11.02 23.43
C GLY A 155 -36.98 -11.28 22.40
N ARG A 156 -36.71 -12.05 21.33
CA ARG A 156 -37.69 -12.43 20.30
C ARG A 156 -37.37 -13.81 19.71
N MET A 157 -38.32 -14.38 18.96
CA MET A 157 -38.14 -15.62 18.22
C MET A 157 -38.45 -15.38 16.74
N LEU A 158 -37.67 -15.99 15.85
CA LEU A 158 -37.98 -16.06 14.42
C LEU A 158 -38.63 -17.41 14.15
N GLN A 159 -39.82 -17.42 13.56
CA GLN A 159 -40.49 -18.64 13.13
C GLN A 159 -40.21 -18.89 11.64
N VAL A 160 -39.83 -20.11 11.29
CA VAL A 160 -39.53 -20.51 9.92
C VAL A 160 -40.32 -21.77 9.58
N LYS A 161 -40.96 -21.76 8.41
CA LYS A 161 -41.71 -22.88 7.86
C LYS A 161 -41.60 -22.87 6.33
N ILE A 162 -41.97 -23.98 5.69
CA ILE A 162 -42.16 -23.99 4.24
C ILE A 162 -43.62 -23.64 3.97
N ASP A 163 -43.86 -22.65 3.12
CA ASP A 163 -45.20 -22.38 2.62
C ASP A 163 -45.64 -23.53 1.69
N SER A 164 -46.78 -24.14 2.00
CA SER A 164 -47.29 -25.31 1.29
C SER A 164 -47.74 -24.98 -0.13
N GLU A 165 -48.12 -23.73 -0.41
CA GLU A 165 -48.58 -23.29 -1.72
C GLU A 165 -47.41 -22.99 -2.67
N THR A 166 -46.45 -22.18 -2.21
CA THR A 166 -45.31 -21.75 -3.05
C THR A 166 -44.10 -22.69 -2.97
N GLY A 167 -44.04 -23.53 -1.93
CA GLY A 167 -42.86 -24.33 -1.60
C GLY A 167 -41.64 -23.49 -1.18
N THR A 168 -41.84 -22.21 -0.87
CA THR A 168 -40.78 -21.28 -0.46
C THR A 168 -40.62 -21.25 1.06
N LEU A 169 -39.44 -20.86 1.52
CA LEU A 169 -39.14 -20.74 2.94
C LEU A 169 -39.69 -19.40 3.44
N GLU A 170 -40.64 -19.44 4.36
CA GLU A 170 -41.26 -18.26 4.98
C GLU A 170 -40.66 -18.07 6.37
N ALA A 171 -40.08 -16.89 6.62
CA ALA A 171 -39.54 -16.50 7.91
C ALA A 171 -40.36 -15.33 8.47
N VAL A 172 -40.97 -15.54 9.65
CA VAL A 172 -41.86 -14.59 10.31
C VAL A 172 -41.29 -14.24 11.68
N LEU A 173 -41.03 -12.95 11.91
CA LEU A 173 -40.60 -12.44 13.21
C LEU A 173 -41.80 -12.42 14.17
N LEU A 174 -41.71 -13.15 15.27
CA LEU A 174 -42.74 -13.14 16.30
C LEU A 174 -42.63 -11.87 17.16
N ALA A 175 -43.78 -11.38 17.65
CA ALA A 175 -43.80 -10.30 18.62
C ALA A 175 -43.14 -10.73 19.94
N THR A 176 -42.58 -9.80 20.69
CA THR A 176 -41.86 -10.08 21.95
C THR A 176 -42.69 -10.85 23.00
N SER A 177 -44.02 -10.70 22.99
CA SER A 177 -44.92 -11.41 23.90
C SER A 177 -45.46 -12.73 23.34
N GLN A 178 -45.16 -13.05 22.08
CA GLN A 178 -45.71 -14.21 21.40
C GLN A 178 -44.71 -15.36 21.47
N GLU A 179 -45.09 -16.44 22.16
CA GLU A 179 -44.34 -17.68 22.16
C GLU A 179 -44.51 -18.44 20.84
N PRO A 180 -43.50 -19.23 20.42
CA PRO A 180 -43.65 -20.10 19.26
C PRO A 180 -44.73 -21.16 19.53
N PRO A 181 -45.34 -21.73 18.47
CA PRO A 181 -46.29 -22.84 18.62
C PRO A 181 -45.70 -23.98 19.47
N ALA A 182 -46.52 -24.67 20.28
CA ALA A 182 -46.04 -25.70 21.21
C ALA A 182 -45.34 -26.89 20.52
N ASN A 183 -45.59 -27.10 19.23
CA ASN A 183 -44.96 -28.13 18.39
C ASN A 183 -43.73 -27.61 17.61
N ALA A 184 -43.31 -26.36 17.83
CA ALA A 184 -42.17 -25.79 17.13
C ALA A 184 -40.86 -26.42 17.62
N PHE A 185 -39.99 -26.78 16.67
CA PHE A 185 -38.65 -27.26 16.93
C PHE A 185 -37.72 -26.06 17.15
N ILE A 186 -37.03 -26.00 18.30
CA ILE A 186 -36.07 -24.92 18.57
C ILE A 186 -34.72 -25.31 17.96
N ALA A 187 -34.28 -24.58 16.93
CA ALA A 187 -32.99 -24.85 16.29
C ALA A 187 -31.82 -24.40 17.16
N LEU A 188 -30.73 -25.17 17.15
CA LEU A 188 -29.48 -24.82 17.81
C LEU A 188 -28.48 -24.24 16.80
N PRO A 189 -27.55 -23.38 17.27
CA PRO A 189 -26.50 -22.86 16.41
C PRO A 189 -25.44 -23.96 16.19
N THR A 190 -25.16 -24.30 14.93
CA THR A 190 -24.32 -25.48 14.58
C THR A 190 -23.08 -25.17 13.74
N ALA A 191 -23.13 -24.14 12.89
CA ALA A 191 -22.02 -23.84 11.97
C ALA A 191 -21.48 -22.42 12.15
N LYS A 192 -20.16 -22.23 12.03
CA LYS A 192 -19.55 -20.90 12.09
C LYS A 192 -19.92 -20.07 10.86
N MET A 193 -20.32 -18.82 11.08
CA MET A 193 -20.66 -17.88 10.01
C MET A 193 -19.45 -17.09 9.50
N SER A 194 -19.59 -16.50 8.32
CA SER A 194 -18.62 -15.55 7.80
C SER A 194 -18.93 -14.15 8.31
N ALA A 195 -17.94 -13.45 8.87
CA ALA A 195 -18.15 -12.09 9.35
C ALA A 195 -18.48 -11.13 8.20
N PHE A 196 -19.33 -10.14 8.49
CA PHE A 196 -19.51 -9.00 7.63
C PHE A 196 -18.26 -8.13 7.67
N ASP A 197 -17.33 -8.46 6.80
CA ASP A 197 -16.13 -7.67 6.63
C ASP A 197 -16.44 -6.51 5.68
N ARG A 198 -16.52 -5.29 6.21
CA ARG A 198 -16.48 -4.11 5.34
C ARG A 198 -15.16 -4.22 4.57
N ARG A 199 -15.21 -3.98 3.25
CA ARG A 199 -14.03 -3.99 2.34
C ARG A 199 -12.77 -3.30 2.91
N GLY A 200 -12.95 -2.44 3.92
CA GLY A 200 -11.94 -1.91 4.83
C GLY A 200 -10.85 -2.88 5.28
N SER A 201 -11.09 -4.15 5.64
CA SER A 201 -9.97 -5.01 6.09
C SER A 201 -8.92 -5.26 5.00
N LYS A 202 -9.37 -5.47 3.76
CA LYS A 202 -8.48 -5.69 2.60
C LYS A 202 -7.78 -4.40 2.21
N VAL A 203 -8.49 -3.27 2.28
CA VAL A 203 -7.92 -1.93 2.05
C VAL A 203 -6.89 -1.61 3.14
N PHE A 204 -7.18 -1.94 4.40
CA PHE A 204 -6.29 -1.77 5.53
C PHE A 204 -5.05 -2.65 5.39
N ALA A 205 -5.20 -3.93 5.07
CA ALA A 205 -4.07 -4.84 4.84
C ALA A 205 -3.20 -4.37 3.66
N ALA A 206 -3.80 -3.89 2.58
CA ALA A 206 -3.07 -3.28 1.46
C ALA A 206 -2.35 -1.98 1.89
N GLY A 207 -2.99 -1.15 2.70
CA GLY A 207 -2.40 0.07 3.27
C GLY A 207 -1.21 -0.23 4.17
N VAL A 208 -1.32 -1.21 5.07
CA VAL A 208 -0.21 -1.67 5.93
C VAL A 208 0.94 -2.23 5.08
N GLY A 209 0.64 -3.00 4.03
CA GLY A 209 1.65 -3.50 3.09
C GLY A 209 2.42 -2.37 2.38
N LEU A 210 1.72 -1.35 1.90
CA LEU A 210 2.32 -0.16 1.27
C LEU A 210 3.16 0.66 2.24
N LEU A 211 2.68 0.82 3.48
CA LEU A 211 3.41 1.51 4.54
C LEU A 211 4.72 0.77 4.84
N GLY A 212 4.67 -0.55 5.03
CA GLY A 212 5.86 -1.36 5.26
C GLY A 212 6.88 -1.28 4.13
N ALA A 213 6.42 -1.35 2.87
CA ALA A 213 7.28 -1.17 1.70
C ALA A 213 7.95 0.23 1.67
N SER A 214 7.19 1.27 2.02
CA SER A 214 7.69 2.65 2.08
C SER A 214 8.73 2.82 3.19
N THR A 215 8.52 2.23 4.36
CA THR A 215 9.48 2.25 5.47
C THR A 215 10.78 1.55 5.08
N ILE A 216 10.71 0.40 4.40
CA ILE A 216 11.89 -0.30 3.91
C ILE A 216 12.64 0.56 2.88
N ALA A 217 11.94 1.14 1.90
CA ALA A 217 12.54 2.02 0.91
C ALA A 217 13.20 3.25 1.54
N LEU A 218 12.58 3.83 2.57
CA LEU A 218 13.14 4.95 3.33
C LEU A 218 14.40 4.52 4.09
N ALA A 219 14.39 3.36 4.74
CA ALA A 219 15.56 2.82 5.43
C ALA A 219 16.74 2.58 4.46
N PHE A 220 16.49 2.02 3.28
CA PHE A 220 17.52 1.88 2.24
C PHE A 220 18.02 3.22 1.71
N SER A 221 17.13 4.20 1.54
CA SER A 221 17.52 5.54 1.07
C SER A 221 18.40 6.23 2.09
N VAL A 222 18.04 6.19 3.37
CA VAL A 222 18.83 6.75 4.48
C VAL A 222 20.14 6.00 4.65
N ALA A 223 20.13 4.66 4.62
CA ALA A 223 21.36 3.86 4.71
C ALA A 223 22.31 4.14 3.53
N GLY A 224 21.77 4.35 2.32
CA GLY A 224 22.55 4.76 1.14
C GLY A 224 23.32 6.06 1.38
N LEU A 225 22.76 7.02 2.12
CA LEU A 225 23.46 8.26 2.50
C LEU A 225 24.69 8.02 3.36
N PHE A 226 24.73 6.93 4.14
CA PHE A 226 25.85 6.60 5.02
C PHE A 226 26.87 5.65 4.39
N ILE A 227 26.49 4.92 3.33
CA ILE A 227 27.39 3.98 2.64
C ILE A 227 28.23 4.71 1.58
N ASP A 228 27.68 5.75 0.93
CA ASP A 228 28.39 6.55 -0.09
C ASP A 228 28.70 7.95 0.42
N THR A 229 29.65 8.01 1.37
CA THR A 229 30.14 9.28 1.93
C THR A 229 30.92 10.12 0.91
N GLU A 230 31.41 9.51 -0.17
CA GLU A 230 32.14 10.21 -1.24
C GLU A 230 31.20 10.96 -2.18
N ALA A 231 30.06 10.39 -2.56
CA ALA A 231 29.05 11.08 -3.37
C ALA A 231 28.41 12.29 -2.67
N TRP A 232 28.47 12.32 -1.33
CA TRP A 232 27.97 13.41 -0.48
C TRP A 232 29.06 14.30 0.10
N ALA A 233 30.32 14.08 -0.26
CA ALA A 233 31.34 15.08 0.02
C ALA A 233 30.89 16.38 -0.67
N LEU A 234 30.38 17.33 0.11
CA LEU A 234 30.11 18.69 -0.34
C LEU A 234 31.30 19.07 -1.22
N PRO A 235 31.08 19.53 -2.47
CA PRO A 235 32.17 19.82 -3.38
C PRO A 235 33.13 20.68 -2.60
N TYR A 236 34.30 20.10 -2.28
CA TYR A 236 35.21 20.70 -1.34
C TYR A 236 35.51 22.07 -1.93
N VAL A 237 34.97 23.11 -1.30
CA VAL A 237 35.20 24.48 -1.75
C VAL A 237 36.69 24.63 -1.52
N GLN A 238 37.48 24.48 -2.59
CA GLN A 238 38.92 24.60 -2.51
C GLN A 238 39.18 25.99 -1.95
N GLN A 239 39.47 26.04 -0.65
CA GLN A 239 39.85 27.27 0.01
C GLN A 239 41.18 27.66 -0.61
N THR A 240 41.15 28.65 -1.50
CA THR A 240 42.37 29.24 -2.03
C THR A 240 43.14 29.80 -0.84
N ALA A 241 44.41 29.42 -0.69
CA ALA A 241 45.24 29.94 0.39
C ALA A 241 45.32 31.47 0.27
N VAL A 242 45.46 32.16 1.41
CA VAL A 242 45.48 33.63 1.41
C VAL A 242 46.70 34.15 0.63
N GLU A 243 47.82 33.42 0.67
CA GLU A 243 49.01 33.69 -0.17
C GLU A 243 48.75 33.59 -1.68
N ASP A 244 47.75 32.81 -2.09
CA ASP A 244 47.37 32.61 -3.50
C ASP A 244 46.34 33.63 -3.97
N LEU A 245 45.99 34.63 -3.15
CA LEU A 245 45.14 35.74 -3.60
C LEU A 245 45.94 36.68 -4.51
N PRO A 246 45.31 37.27 -5.55
CA PRO A 246 46.01 38.19 -6.45
C PRO A 246 46.57 39.41 -5.72
N SER A 247 45.95 39.82 -4.61
CA SER A 247 46.43 40.92 -3.75
C SER A 247 47.73 40.61 -3.02
N ALA A 248 48.02 39.33 -2.75
CA ALA A 248 49.26 38.91 -2.09
C ALA A 248 50.46 38.88 -3.05
N GLN A 249 50.23 39.04 -4.36
CA GLN A 249 51.26 38.96 -5.40
C GLN A 249 51.92 40.31 -5.72
N ALA A 250 51.80 41.31 -4.84
CA ALA A 250 52.34 42.65 -5.06
C ALA A 250 53.84 42.63 -5.36
N ASP A 251 54.62 41.87 -4.58
CA ASP A 251 56.07 41.76 -4.77
C ASP A 251 56.44 41.06 -6.09
N SER A 252 55.71 39.99 -6.45
CA SER A 252 55.85 39.28 -7.73
C SER A 252 55.56 40.19 -8.92
N LEU A 253 54.56 41.09 -8.80
CA LEU A 253 54.20 42.07 -9.82
C LEU A 253 55.29 43.14 -9.97
N VAL A 254 55.79 43.69 -8.86
CA VAL A 254 56.90 44.66 -8.86
C VAL A 254 58.15 44.05 -9.48
N GLN A 255 58.47 42.80 -9.13
CA GLN A 255 59.61 42.10 -9.71
C GLN A 255 59.41 41.83 -11.21
N ALA A 256 58.20 41.50 -11.66
CA ALA A 256 57.90 41.31 -13.07
C ALA A 256 58.01 42.61 -13.88
N LEU A 257 57.60 43.75 -13.31
CA LEU A 257 57.69 45.08 -13.91
C LEU A 257 59.12 45.63 -13.97
N SER A 258 60.04 45.16 -13.13
CA SER A 258 61.44 45.63 -13.16
C SER A 258 62.17 45.37 -14.50
N GLY A 259 61.62 44.52 -15.37
CA GLY A 259 62.17 44.23 -16.70
C GLY A 259 61.14 44.25 -17.83
N ALA A 260 60.01 44.93 -17.64
CA ALA A 260 58.92 45.01 -18.61
C ALA A 260 58.17 46.35 -18.47
N ASP A 261 57.66 46.91 -19.57
CA ASP A 261 56.91 48.17 -19.51
C ASP A 261 55.53 47.98 -18.87
N CYS A 262 54.98 46.76 -18.97
CA CYS A 262 53.64 46.44 -18.51
C CYS A 262 53.48 44.92 -18.28
N ILE A 263 52.32 44.53 -17.72
CA ILE A 263 51.95 43.11 -17.53
C ILE A 263 50.86 42.77 -18.55
N ALA A 264 51.16 41.87 -19.48
CA ALA A 264 50.25 41.51 -20.57
C ALA A 264 49.14 40.56 -20.12
N LYS A 265 49.45 39.65 -19.18
CA LYS A 265 48.49 38.66 -18.68
C LYS A 265 48.89 38.20 -17.28
N MET A 266 47.90 38.00 -16.42
CA MET A 266 48.08 37.34 -15.14
C MET A 266 47.06 36.19 -15.06
N GLU A 267 47.55 34.96 -14.91
CA GLU A 267 46.71 33.75 -14.87
C GLU A 267 47.04 32.90 -13.64
N TYR A 268 46.03 32.43 -12.90
CA TYR A 268 46.22 31.48 -11.81
C TYR A 268 46.10 30.07 -12.37
N ALA A 269 47.19 29.31 -12.37
CA ALA A 269 47.23 27.96 -12.91
C ALA A 269 48.14 27.06 -12.05
N GLN A 270 47.70 25.82 -11.83
CA GLN A 270 48.48 24.82 -11.08
C GLN A 270 48.91 25.26 -9.67
N GLY A 271 48.08 26.06 -8.99
CA GLY A 271 48.37 26.52 -7.63
C GLY A 271 49.39 27.66 -7.54
N SER A 272 49.61 28.41 -8.63
CA SER A 272 50.49 29.59 -8.60
C SER A 272 50.05 30.66 -9.61
N TRP A 273 50.37 31.92 -9.32
CA TRP A 273 50.18 33.03 -10.25
C TRP A 273 51.28 33.06 -11.30
N LYS A 274 50.88 32.94 -12.56
CA LYS A 274 51.77 33.09 -13.70
C LYS A 274 51.58 34.49 -14.30
N ILE A 275 52.61 35.31 -14.14
CA ILE A 275 52.65 36.69 -14.64
C ILE A 275 53.41 36.72 -15.96
N VAL A 276 52.71 37.04 -17.05
CA VAL A 276 53.29 37.22 -18.38
C VAL A 276 53.65 38.69 -18.57
N ARG A 277 54.95 38.94 -18.70
CA ARG A 277 55.50 40.27 -18.98
C ARG A 277 55.08 40.73 -20.38
N GLY A 278 54.90 42.05 -20.53
CA GLY A 278 54.62 42.66 -21.83
C GLY A 278 55.35 43.97 -22.03
N TRP A 279 55.32 44.44 -23.26
CA TRP A 279 55.92 45.71 -23.70
C TRP A 279 54.85 46.60 -24.32
N ASP A 280 55.01 47.90 -24.15
CA ASP A 280 54.14 48.88 -24.80
C ASP A 280 54.49 48.93 -26.29
N ASN A 281 53.49 48.69 -27.14
CA ASN A 281 53.65 48.75 -28.58
C ASN A 281 53.60 50.18 -29.15
N GLY A 282 53.60 51.21 -28.28
CA GLY A 282 53.51 52.61 -28.65
C GLY A 282 52.09 53.09 -28.99
N VAL A 283 51.10 52.19 -28.89
CA VAL A 283 49.68 52.48 -29.07
C VAL A 283 48.93 52.42 -27.73
N GLY A 284 49.68 52.34 -26.61
CA GLY A 284 49.12 52.23 -25.27
C GLY A 284 48.52 50.85 -24.97
N MET A 285 48.89 49.82 -25.73
CA MET A 285 48.43 48.44 -25.54
C MET A 285 49.61 47.56 -25.14
N CYS A 286 49.47 46.86 -24.01
CA CYS A 286 50.46 45.92 -23.53
C CYS A 286 50.39 44.61 -24.32
N SER A 287 51.49 44.19 -24.93
CA SER A 287 51.55 42.91 -25.66
C SER A 287 52.71 42.03 -25.17
N SER A 288 52.49 40.71 -25.12
CA SER A 288 53.50 39.73 -24.70
C SER A 288 54.50 39.37 -25.81
N SER A 289 54.23 39.77 -27.06
CA SER A 289 55.16 39.64 -28.16
C SER A 289 56.04 40.88 -28.23
N SER A 290 57.33 40.75 -27.94
CA SER A 290 58.28 41.82 -28.29
C SER A 290 58.29 41.92 -29.82
N GLN A 291 57.69 42.99 -30.36
CA GLN A 291 57.94 43.30 -31.76
C GLN A 291 59.43 43.62 -31.88
N PRO A 292 60.21 42.88 -32.69
CA PRO A 292 61.57 43.29 -32.97
C PRO A 292 61.49 44.70 -33.56
N ALA A 293 62.30 45.62 -33.00
CA ALA A 293 62.39 46.98 -33.48
C ALA A 293 62.48 46.98 -35.01
N PRO A 294 61.75 47.86 -35.73
CA PRO A 294 61.82 47.90 -37.17
C PRO A 294 63.25 48.27 -37.60
N SER A 295 64.07 47.25 -37.83
CA SER A 295 65.28 47.37 -38.62
C SER A 295 64.80 47.70 -40.03
N GLY A 296 65.06 48.94 -40.44
CA GLY A 296 64.81 49.38 -41.81
C GLY A 296 65.47 48.44 -42.83
N GLU A 297 64.93 48.53 -44.05
CA GLU A 297 65.38 47.88 -45.30
C GLU A 297 64.78 46.50 -45.63
N ALA A 298 63.58 46.57 -46.20
CA ALA A 298 63.18 46.04 -47.51
C ALA A 298 63.84 44.75 -48.06
N ALA A 299 63.01 43.72 -48.25
CA ALA A 299 62.92 42.85 -49.45
C ALA A 299 61.77 41.84 -49.20
N VAL A 300 60.55 42.04 -49.70
CA VAL A 300 60.01 41.65 -51.02
C VAL A 300 60.44 40.25 -51.51
N GLY A 301 59.46 39.34 -51.55
CA GLY A 301 59.48 38.05 -52.25
C GLY A 301 59.51 36.85 -51.27
N GLY A 302 58.67 35.84 -51.34
CA GLY A 302 57.64 35.47 -52.31
C GLY A 302 56.82 34.28 -51.77
N VAL A 303 55.79 33.98 -52.54
CA VAL A 303 54.79 32.91 -52.48
C VAL A 303 55.22 31.53 -51.95
N ASP A 304 54.34 30.87 -51.20
CA ASP A 304 53.81 29.55 -51.59
C ASP A 304 52.53 29.18 -50.80
N PRO A 305 51.51 28.57 -51.44
CA PRO A 305 50.30 28.05 -50.78
C PRO A 305 50.32 26.52 -50.72
N LEU A 306 50.00 25.88 -49.59
CA LEU A 306 49.51 24.49 -49.61
C LEU A 306 48.87 24.05 -48.28
N GLU A 307 47.78 23.29 -48.45
CA GLU A 307 47.29 22.17 -47.60
C GLU A 307 46.88 22.49 -46.14
N GLY A 308 45.66 22.21 -45.68
CA GLY A 308 44.89 21.00 -45.91
C GLY A 308 44.63 20.33 -44.55
N GLY A 309 43.71 20.89 -43.76
CA GLY A 309 43.34 20.34 -42.44
C GLY A 309 42.21 19.30 -42.54
N PRO A 310 42.27 18.19 -41.78
CA PRO A 310 41.28 17.11 -41.85
C PRO A 310 39.94 17.48 -41.20
N PRO A 311 38.82 16.84 -41.60
CA PRO A 311 37.51 17.12 -41.04
C PRO A 311 37.32 16.51 -39.65
N LEU A 312 36.64 17.24 -38.77
CA LEU A 312 36.16 16.77 -37.46
C LEU A 312 35.07 15.68 -37.66
N PRO A 313 35.15 14.53 -36.98
CA PRO A 313 34.08 13.53 -36.98
C PRO A 313 33.11 13.74 -35.81
N GLY A 314 31.81 13.66 -36.09
CA GLY A 314 30.83 13.17 -35.11
C GLY A 314 29.77 14.16 -34.61
N SER A 315 28.75 14.45 -35.42
CA SER A 315 27.43 14.84 -34.91
C SER A 315 26.63 13.58 -34.58
N MET A 316 26.45 13.28 -33.29
CA MET A 316 25.46 12.28 -32.84
C MET A 316 24.04 12.89 -32.86
N PRO A 317 23.00 12.14 -33.27
CA PRO A 317 21.62 12.60 -33.19
C PRO A 317 21.07 12.49 -31.76
N LEU A 318 20.31 13.51 -31.34
CA LEU A 318 19.53 13.52 -30.10
C LEU A 318 18.48 12.40 -30.10
N PRO A 319 18.28 11.66 -28.99
CA PRO A 319 17.16 10.73 -28.85
C PRO A 319 15.82 11.46 -28.71
N GLY A 320 14.79 10.88 -29.36
CA GLY A 320 13.47 11.47 -29.55
C GLY A 320 12.69 11.79 -28.27
N ALA A 321 11.91 12.87 -28.35
CA ALA A 321 11.00 13.31 -27.33
C ALA A 321 9.86 12.31 -27.10
N ILE A 322 9.54 12.09 -25.83
CA ILE A 322 8.42 11.29 -25.32
C ILE A 322 7.10 12.04 -25.60
N PRO A 323 6.02 11.36 -26.06
CA PRO A 323 4.74 12.00 -26.30
C PRO A 323 4.05 12.41 -24.99
N VAL A 324 3.58 13.66 -24.95
CA VAL A 324 2.78 14.23 -23.88
C VAL A 324 1.32 13.72 -23.99
N PRO A 325 0.65 13.29 -22.90
CA PRO A 325 -0.75 12.89 -22.93
C PRO A 325 -1.66 14.12 -23.11
N GLY A 326 -2.65 14.02 -24.01
CA GLY A 326 -3.61 15.08 -24.29
C GLY A 326 -4.61 15.35 -23.15
N PRO A 327 -5.30 16.51 -23.18
CA PRO A 327 -6.15 16.99 -22.09
C PRO A 327 -7.44 16.16 -21.94
N GLY A 328 -7.81 15.95 -20.67
CA GLY A 328 -8.90 15.10 -20.23
C GLY A 328 -10.28 15.51 -20.74
N VAL A 329 -11.10 14.47 -20.93
CA VAL A 329 -12.52 14.54 -21.26
C VAL A 329 -13.29 15.15 -20.09
N ALA A 330 -14.10 16.18 -20.37
CA ALA A 330 -14.95 16.84 -19.39
C ALA A 330 -16.08 15.91 -18.89
N PRO A 331 -16.49 16.02 -17.60
CA PRO A 331 -17.54 15.19 -17.03
C PRO A 331 -18.91 15.51 -17.62
N MET A 332 -19.69 14.48 -17.93
CA MET A 332 -21.07 14.62 -18.40
C MET A 332 -21.99 15.09 -17.27
N PRO A 333 -23.02 15.93 -17.58
CA PRO A 333 -24.01 16.37 -16.61
C PRO A 333 -24.96 15.24 -16.19
N ALA A 334 -25.36 15.28 -14.92
CA ALA A 334 -26.27 14.32 -14.30
C ALA A 334 -27.70 14.40 -14.86
N PRO A 335 -28.44 13.28 -14.91
CA PRO A 335 -29.82 13.26 -15.38
C PRO A 335 -30.79 13.93 -14.38
N PRO A 336 -31.90 14.52 -14.87
CA PRO A 336 -32.87 15.21 -14.03
C PRO A 336 -33.70 14.26 -13.17
N THR A 337 -33.89 14.65 -11.92
CA THR A 337 -34.72 13.98 -10.91
C THR A 337 -36.20 14.02 -11.32
N PRO A 338 -36.95 12.90 -11.25
CA PRO A 338 -38.38 12.92 -11.50
C PRO A 338 -39.12 13.66 -10.39
N GLY A 339 -39.87 14.70 -10.76
CA GLY A 339 -40.77 15.40 -9.85
C GLY A 339 -41.97 14.52 -9.48
N GLY A 340 -42.22 14.37 -8.19
CA GLY A 340 -43.41 13.71 -7.66
C GLY A 340 -44.65 14.57 -7.81
N MET A 341 -45.73 13.94 -8.25
CA MET A 341 -47.11 14.33 -7.92
C MET A 341 -47.52 13.65 -6.62
#